data_AF-A0A8H3EKR4-F1
#
_entry.id   AF-A0A8H3EKR4-F1
#
_cell.length_a   1.000
_cell.length_b   1.000
_cell.length_c   1.000
_cell.angle_alpha   90.00
_cell.angle_beta   90.00
_cell.angle_gamma   90.00
#
_symmetry.space_group_name_H-M   'P 1'
#
loop_
_entity.id
_entity.type
_entity.pdbx_description
1 polymer ?
#
loop_
_entity_poly.entity_id
_entity_poly.type
_entity_poly.pdbx_seq_one_letter_code
_entity_poly.pdbx_strand_id
1 'polypeptide(L)'
;MPSRNTSANHKPTMKPQTPMPMAIIKPLKTAEPSLSNTVPIELQQLLLHLFRNTFAPRFDSRFPAIVQQIKQHLFNRDFNNAFAHQSFLQVYAMRWSPNRALAYTHIFGHLLSKYPLEAGNPEHNSQELPLATSHARSLSTKQIVCIGGGAGAELVALGGCLHMIAHSGANLNNVDPEHNSKRSPPSFAIKAIDIAGWSTVLKELHSCMTAAPPISDYSSSAAKVANAALISPAACTLDFMQQDVLNMRNEDLATGFTDAVLVTLMFTLNELYSTSISSTTNLLLSLTMLLAPGALLLVVDSPGSYSTINIGGTSSTDDGGTPRTYPMQWLLDHTLLESAATGTSKNASAERQWEKLETKESEWFRLSNELRYPVGLEDMRYQLHLYRRL
;
A
#
# COMPACT_ATOMS: atom_id res chain seq x y z
N MET A 1 61.77 -44.26 39.34
CA MET A 1 60.39 -44.22 38.82
C MET A 1 59.67 -43.11 39.56
N PRO A 2 59.59 -41.91 38.95
CA PRO A 2 58.33 -41.52 38.31
C PRO A 2 58.52 -40.86 36.95
N SER A 3 57.46 -40.94 36.16
CA SER A 3 57.31 -40.64 34.74
C SER A 3 57.15 -39.13 34.45
N ARG A 4 57.91 -38.65 33.46
CA ARG A 4 57.72 -37.35 32.79
C ARG A 4 56.59 -37.48 31.77
N ASN A 5 55.56 -36.65 31.89
CA ASN A 5 54.48 -36.55 30.92
C ASN A 5 54.64 -35.23 30.14
N THR A 6 54.98 -35.32 28.85
CA THR A 6 55.05 -34.18 27.93
C THR A 6 53.75 -34.08 27.15
N SER A 7 53.10 -32.92 27.22
CA SER A 7 51.86 -32.60 26.50
C SER A 7 52.14 -32.34 25.02
N ALA A 8 51.45 -33.07 24.13
CA ALA A 8 51.43 -32.81 22.69
C ALA A 8 50.05 -32.28 22.26
N ASN A 9 50.09 -31.15 21.57
CA ASN A 9 48.96 -30.36 21.08
C ASN A 9 48.32 -31.04 19.84
N HIS A 10 47.01 -31.30 19.84
CA HIS A 10 46.29 -31.88 18.70
C HIS A 10 45.30 -30.87 18.10
N LYS A 11 45.57 -30.43 16.85
CA LYS A 11 44.61 -29.73 16.00
C LYS A 11 43.82 -30.77 15.17
N PRO A 12 42.49 -30.68 15.06
CA PRO A 12 41.71 -31.59 14.22
C PRO A 12 41.73 -31.17 12.74
N THR A 13 41.96 -32.13 11.86
CA THR A 13 41.95 -32.03 10.40
C THR A 13 40.53 -32.23 9.82
N MET A 14 40.08 -31.31 8.96
CA MET A 14 38.81 -31.42 8.22
C MET A 14 38.95 -32.34 7.01
N LYS A 15 37.95 -33.20 6.78
CA LYS A 15 37.83 -34.03 5.57
C LYS A 15 37.14 -33.24 4.43
N PRO A 16 37.51 -33.47 3.15
CA PRO A 16 36.90 -32.76 2.02
C PRO A 16 35.47 -33.27 1.71
N GLN A 17 34.53 -32.35 1.53
CA GLN A 17 33.17 -32.62 1.07
C GLN A 17 33.13 -32.72 -0.47
N THR A 18 32.43 -33.73 -0.97
CA THR A 18 32.12 -33.93 -2.39
C THR A 18 31.08 -32.91 -2.88
N PRO A 19 31.16 -32.41 -4.14
CA PRO A 19 30.22 -31.42 -4.65
C PRO A 19 28.87 -32.04 -5.01
N MET A 20 27.78 -31.36 -4.65
CA MET A 20 26.41 -31.70 -5.07
C MET A 20 26.16 -31.34 -6.55
N PRO A 21 25.24 -32.03 -7.26
CA PRO A 21 24.97 -31.79 -8.68
C PRO A 21 24.29 -30.43 -8.89
N MET A 22 24.75 -29.68 -9.90
CA MET A 22 24.14 -28.43 -10.35
C MET A 22 22.70 -28.68 -10.83
N ALA A 23 21.73 -28.04 -10.17
CA ALA A 23 20.39 -27.91 -10.72
C ALA A 23 20.44 -27.04 -11.98
N ILE A 24 19.88 -27.55 -13.06
CA ILE A 24 19.76 -26.87 -14.36
C ILE A 24 18.92 -25.61 -14.16
N ILE A 25 19.57 -24.45 -14.17
CA ILE A 25 18.93 -23.14 -14.17
C ILE A 25 18.25 -22.97 -15.52
N LYS A 26 16.92 -23.04 -15.56
CA LYS A 26 16.14 -22.59 -16.73
C LYS A 26 16.42 -21.09 -16.92
N PRO A 27 16.62 -20.61 -18.16
CA PRO A 27 16.95 -19.22 -18.41
C PRO A 27 15.83 -18.30 -17.92
N LEU A 28 16.24 -17.30 -17.12
CA LEU A 28 15.41 -16.21 -16.64
C LEU A 28 14.78 -15.51 -17.87
N LYS A 29 13.44 -15.50 -17.93
CA LYS A 29 12.72 -14.67 -18.91
C LYS A 29 13.24 -13.24 -18.78
N THR A 30 13.56 -12.65 -19.91
CA THR A 30 14.02 -11.27 -20.09
C THR A 30 13.20 -10.32 -19.20
N ALA A 31 13.89 -9.60 -18.31
CA ALA A 31 13.27 -8.63 -17.43
C ALA A 31 12.52 -7.59 -18.26
N GLU A 32 11.25 -7.38 -17.96
CA GLU A 32 10.51 -6.22 -18.45
C GLU A 32 11.23 -4.93 -17.99
N PRO A 33 11.20 -3.86 -18.81
CA PRO A 33 11.82 -2.60 -18.42
C PRO A 33 11.21 -2.09 -17.11
N SER A 34 12.06 -1.84 -16.11
CA SER A 34 11.67 -1.22 -14.84
C SER A 34 10.91 0.07 -15.09
N LEU A 35 9.82 0.34 -14.36
CA LEU A 35 9.16 1.62 -14.43
C LEU A 35 10.18 2.72 -14.10
N SER A 36 10.45 3.63 -15.05
CA SER A 36 11.21 4.83 -14.73
C SER A 36 10.43 5.63 -13.70
N ASN A 37 11.07 6.05 -12.61
CA ASN A 37 10.40 6.83 -11.60
C ASN A 37 9.97 8.18 -12.18
N THR A 38 8.67 8.36 -12.37
CA THR A 38 8.06 9.56 -12.97
C THR A 38 7.79 10.67 -11.95
N VAL A 39 8.00 10.42 -10.64
CA VAL A 39 7.76 11.40 -9.59
C VAL A 39 8.93 12.39 -9.52
N PRO A 40 8.71 13.71 -9.69
CA PRO A 40 9.78 14.72 -9.60
C PRO A 40 10.52 14.65 -8.26
N ILE A 41 11.83 14.86 -8.28
CA ILE A 41 12.68 14.75 -7.07
C ILE A 41 12.28 15.79 -6.02
N GLU A 42 11.84 16.97 -6.46
CA GLU A 42 11.36 18.05 -5.59
C GLU A 42 10.09 17.64 -4.85
N LEU A 43 9.17 16.97 -5.54
CA LEU A 43 7.97 16.43 -4.93
C LEU A 43 8.31 15.31 -3.94
N GLN A 44 9.21 14.39 -4.30
CA GLN A 44 9.68 13.36 -3.38
C GLN A 44 10.26 13.98 -2.10
N GLN A 45 11.11 15.00 -2.22
CA GLN A 45 11.67 15.71 -1.07
C GLN A 45 10.59 16.44 -0.25
N LEU A 46 9.57 16.99 -0.90
CA LEU A 46 8.43 17.62 -0.23
C LEU A 46 7.62 16.61 0.60
N LEU A 47 7.37 15.40 0.08
CA LEU A 47 6.68 14.34 0.83
C LEU A 47 7.50 13.89 2.06
N LEU A 48 8.83 13.83 1.95
CA LEU A 48 9.71 13.56 3.09
C LEU A 48 9.66 14.69 4.13
N HIS A 49 9.68 15.95 3.68
CA HIS A 49 9.53 17.10 4.57
C HIS A 49 8.19 17.10 5.30
N LEU A 50 7.13 16.59 4.68
CA LEU A 50 5.82 16.48 5.31
C LEU A 50 5.86 15.61 6.58
N PHE A 51 6.39 14.39 6.49
CA PHE A 51 6.59 13.54 7.68
C PHE A 51 7.51 14.20 8.70
N ARG A 52 8.59 14.83 8.23
CA ARG A 52 9.55 15.51 9.11
C ARG A 52 8.89 16.62 9.92
N ASN A 53 8.11 17.48 9.27
CA ASN A 53 7.51 18.65 9.87
C ASN A 53 6.35 18.26 10.78
N THR A 54 5.53 17.30 10.36
CA THR A 54 4.37 16.80 11.14
C THR A 54 4.81 16.31 12.51
N PHE A 55 5.91 15.57 12.58
CA PHE A 55 6.38 14.95 13.82
C PHE A 55 7.72 15.52 14.31
N ALA A 56 8.04 16.78 13.95
CA ALA A 56 9.34 17.39 14.27
C ALA A 56 9.75 17.26 15.76
N PRO A 57 8.85 17.47 16.75
CA PRO A 57 9.20 17.32 18.17
C PRO A 57 9.61 15.90 18.59
N ARG A 58 9.36 14.89 17.76
CA ARG A 58 9.71 13.49 18.03
C ARG A 58 11.10 13.11 17.55
N PHE A 59 11.77 13.93 16.76
CA PHE A 59 13.20 13.77 16.46
C PHE A 59 14.08 14.26 17.63
N ASP A 60 13.84 13.70 18.83
CA ASP A 60 14.60 13.99 20.03
C ASP A 60 15.60 12.87 20.37
N SER A 61 16.29 13.00 21.51
CA SER A 61 17.29 12.02 21.95
C SER A 61 16.72 10.62 22.24
N ARG A 62 15.40 10.47 22.41
CA ARG A 62 14.73 9.20 22.68
C ARG A 62 14.34 8.47 21.39
N PHE A 63 14.30 9.16 20.26
CA PHE A 63 13.88 8.60 18.99
C PHE A 63 14.57 7.26 18.64
N PRO A 64 15.92 7.12 18.71
CA PRO A 64 16.57 5.87 18.37
C PRO A 64 16.19 4.71 19.30
N ALA A 65 16.00 5.00 20.60
CA ALA A 65 15.62 3.99 21.58
C ALA A 65 14.18 3.49 21.33
N ILE A 66 13.25 4.38 20.98
CA ILE A 66 11.88 4.01 20.63
C ILE A 66 11.86 3.18 19.34
N VAL A 67 12.62 3.58 18.32
CA VAL A 67 12.75 2.77 17.07
C VAL A 67 13.22 1.35 17.39
N GLN A 68 14.21 1.20 18.28
CA GLN A 68 14.71 -0.12 18.65
C GLN A 68 13.68 -0.96 19.43
N GLN A 69 12.88 -0.34 20.31
CA GLN A 69 11.78 -1.02 21.02
C GLN A 69 10.72 -1.52 20.03
N ILE A 70 10.30 -0.65 19.10
CA ILE A 70 9.34 -1.04 18.05
C ILE A 70 9.90 -2.20 17.22
N LYS A 71 11.16 -2.13 16.79
CA LYS A 71 11.81 -3.23 16.05
C LYS A 71 11.78 -4.54 16.83
N GLN A 72 12.01 -4.50 18.14
CA GLN A 72 11.98 -5.69 19.00
C GLN A 72 10.56 -6.28 19.07
N HIS A 73 9.53 -5.46 19.25
CA HIS A 73 8.14 -5.93 19.24
C HIS A 73 7.75 -6.52 17.88
N LEU A 74 8.10 -5.86 16.77
CA LEU A 74 7.84 -6.37 15.42
C LEU A 74 8.55 -7.70 15.16
N PHE A 75 9.81 -7.83 15.58
CA PHE A 75 10.57 -9.08 15.47
C PHE A 75 9.89 -10.23 16.24
N ASN A 76 9.36 -9.93 17.42
CA ASN A 76 8.61 -10.87 18.25
C ASN A 76 7.16 -11.10 17.80
N ARG A 77 6.71 -10.46 16.71
CA ARG A 77 5.31 -10.43 16.26
C ARG A 77 4.32 -9.94 17.34
N ASP A 78 4.80 -9.09 18.24
CA ASP A 78 4.03 -8.48 19.32
C ASP A 78 3.45 -7.14 18.85
N PHE A 79 2.50 -7.22 17.90
CA PHE A 79 1.90 -6.03 17.28
C PHE A 79 1.10 -5.18 18.28
N ASN A 80 0.50 -5.82 19.29
CA ASN A 80 -0.23 -5.13 20.34
C ASN A 80 0.65 -4.11 21.06
N ASN A 81 1.85 -4.50 21.51
CA ASN A 81 2.77 -3.55 22.15
C ASN A 81 3.47 -2.64 21.14
N ALA A 82 3.78 -3.11 19.92
CA ALA A 82 4.36 -2.28 18.88
C ALA A 82 3.49 -1.05 18.54
N PHE A 83 2.17 -1.20 18.66
CA PHE A 83 1.19 -0.19 18.25
C PHE A 83 0.28 0.31 19.40
N ALA A 84 0.60 -0.03 20.66
CA ALA A 84 -0.19 0.35 21.83
C ALA A 84 -0.14 1.85 22.16
N HIS A 85 0.95 2.53 21.82
CA HIS A 85 1.23 3.88 22.30
C HIS A 85 1.32 4.88 21.15
N GLN A 86 0.70 6.06 21.31
CA GLN A 86 0.75 7.11 20.29
C GLN A 86 2.17 7.57 19.94
N SER A 87 3.08 7.59 20.91
CA SER A 87 4.49 7.89 20.63
C SER A 87 5.15 6.84 19.73
N PHE A 88 4.77 5.56 19.88
CA PHE A 88 5.28 4.48 19.03
C PHE A 88 4.69 4.59 17.62
N LEU A 89 3.40 4.89 17.49
CA LEU A 89 2.75 5.13 16.21
C LEU A 89 3.41 6.30 15.45
N GLN A 90 3.65 7.44 16.12
CA GLN A 90 4.34 8.58 15.52
C GLN A 90 5.77 8.23 15.09
N VAL A 91 6.56 7.58 15.96
CA VAL A 91 7.92 7.15 15.62
C VAL A 91 7.93 6.11 14.49
N TYR A 92 6.93 5.21 14.46
CA TYR A 92 6.77 4.25 13.37
C TYR A 92 6.51 4.96 12.05
N ALA A 93 5.54 5.88 12.03
CA ALA A 93 5.21 6.67 10.86
C ALA A 93 6.40 7.50 10.39
N MET A 94 7.25 8.00 11.28
CA MET A 94 8.47 8.73 10.91
C MET A 94 9.57 7.84 10.32
N ARG A 95 9.69 6.58 10.75
CA ARG A 95 10.78 5.68 10.34
C ARG A 95 10.46 4.87 9.08
N TRP A 96 9.23 4.38 8.95
CA TRP A 96 8.88 3.41 7.89
C TRP A 96 7.96 3.99 6.82
N SER A 97 7.03 4.88 7.16
CA SER A 97 6.11 5.46 6.18
C SER A 97 6.73 6.35 5.11
N PRO A 98 7.82 7.12 5.31
CA PRO A 98 8.31 8.04 4.28
C PRO A 98 8.83 7.30 3.05
N ASN A 99 9.61 6.23 3.25
CA ASN A 99 10.10 5.37 2.17
C ASN A 99 8.93 4.78 1.35
N ARG A 100 7.94 4.26 2.07
CA ARG A 100 6.73 3.68 1.47
C ARG A 100 5.91 4.72 0.72
N ALA A 101 5.75 5.92 1.26
CA ALA A 101 5.02 7.00 0.62
C ALA A 101 5.63 7.37 -0.73
N LEU A 102 6.96 7.42 -0.85
CA LEU A 102 7.63 7.70 -2.13
C LEU A 102 7.34 6.60 -3.16
N ALA A 103 7.51 5.34 -2.76
CA ALA A 103 7.24 4.21 -3.65
C ALA A 103 5.75 4.11 -4.03
N TYR A 104 4.84 4.36 -3.09
CA TYR A 104 3.40 4.36 -3.34
C TYR A 104 2.98 5.52 -4.23
N THR A 105 3.62 6.69 -4.12
CA THR A 105 3.36 7.83 -5.04
C THR A 105 3.70 7.44 -6.47
N HIS A 106 4.81 6.73 -6.65
CA HIS A 106 5.20 6.19 -7.95
C HIS A 106 4.19 5.17 -8.47
N ILE A 107 3.80 4.19 -7.63
CA ILE A 107 2.82 3.15 -7.99
C ILE A 107 1.46 3.77 -8.36
N PHE A 108 0.92 4.66 -7.50
CA PHE A 108 -0.34 5.34 -7.76
C PHE A 108 -0.25 6.26 -8.98
N GLY A 109 0.87 6.98 -9.16
CA GLY A 109 1.09 7.80 -10.36
C GLY A 109 1.02 6.98 -11.65
N HIS A 110 1.69 5.82 -11.67
CA HIS A 110 1.60 4.89 -12.80
C HIS A 110 0.16 4.37 -12.99
N LEU A 111 -0.46 3.86 -11.93
CA LEU A 111 -1.82 3.33 -11.96
C LEU A 111 -2.81 4.34 -12.50
N LEU A 112 -2.84 5.56 -11.95
CA LEU A 112 -3.79 6.60 -12.32
C LEU A 112 -3.57 7.12 -13.75
N SER A 113 -2.34 7.04 -14.26
CA SER A 113 -2.04 7.40 -15.66
C SER A 113 -2.60 6.40 -16.68
N LYS A 114 -2.70 5.13 -16.29
CA LYS A 114 -3.07 4.01 -17.18
C LYS A 114 -4.53 3.57 -16.99
N TYR A 115 -5.02 3.66 -15.75
CA TYR A 115 -6.35 3.25 -15.33
C TYR A 115 -7.01 4.40 -14.57
N PRO A 116 -7.59 5.39 -15.27
CA PRO A 116 -8.35 6.45 -14.64
C PRO A 116 -9.45 5.89 -13.74
N LEU A 117 -9.59 6.43 -12.54
CA LEU A 117 -10.64 6.03 -11.62
C LEU A 117 -11.98 6.57 -12.13
N GLU A 118 -12.71 5.77 -12.90
CA GLU A 118 -14.07 6.07 -13.32
C GLU A 118 -15.05 5.77 -12.18
N ALA A 119 -16.10 6.58 -12.04
CA ALA A 119 -17.24 6.20 -11.21
C ALA A 119 -18.24 5.53 -12.17
N GLY A 120 -18.73 4.32 -11.85
CA GLY A 120 -19.66 3.58 -12.72
C GLY A 120 -20.81 4.47 -13.24
N ASN A 121 -21.22 4.38 -14.50
CA ASN A 121 -21.80 3.18 -15.10
C ASN A 121 -21.58 3.14 -16.64
N PRO A 122 -21.05 2.05 -17.24
CA PRO A 122 -20.93 1.92 -18.70
C PRO A 122 -22.25 1.57 -19.41
N GLU A 123 -23.33 1.26 -18.69
CA GLU A 123 -24.59 0.76 -19.26
C GLU A 123 -25.77 1.73 -19.08
N HIS A 124 -25.77 2.82 -19.84
CA HIS A 124 -27.05 3.41 -20.27
C HIS A 124 -26.92 3.88 -21.72
N ASN A 125 -27.07 2.91 -22.62
CA ASN A 125 -27.41 3.22 -23.99
C ASN A 125 -28.86 3.76 -24.02
N SER A 126 -29.08 4.78 -24.85
CA SER A 126 -30.36 5.33 -25.34
C SER A 126 -31.28 6.16 -24.40
N GLN A 127 -31.58 7.35 -24.93
CA GLN A 127 -32.80 8.17 -24.80
C GLN A 127 -32.91 9.20 -23.66
N GLU A 128 -32.93 10.46 -24.10
CA GLU A 128 -33.43 11.64 -23.38
C GLU A 128 -34.82 11.39 -22.78
N LEU A 129 -35.04 11.82 -21.51
CA LEU A 129 -36.08 12.78 -21.05
C LEU A 129 -36.34 12.68 -19.51
N PRO A 130 -36.99 13.68 -18.86
CA PRO A 130 -36.28 14.56 -17.92
C PRO A 130 -36.87 14.64 -16.49
N LEU A 131 -36.17 15.42 -15.65
CA LEU A 131 -36.66 16.10 -14.43
C LEU A 131 -37.09 15.20 -13.26
N ALA A 132 -36.15 14.98 -12.32
CA ALA A 132 -36.47 14.94 -10.88
C ALA A 132 -35.26 15.28 -9.99
N THR A 133 -35.41 16.40 -9.27
CA THR A 133 -34.89 16.70 -7.92
C THR A 133 -33.38 16.61 -7.65
N SER A 134 -32.73 17.77 -7.80
CA SER A 134 -31.73 18.36 -6.87
C SER A 134 -31.05 17.42 -5.85
N HIS A 135 -30.22 16.52 -6.33
CA HIS A 135 -28.88 16.33 -5.77
C HIS A 135 -27.94 16.59 -6.93
N ALA A 136 -27.38 17.80 -7.00
CA ALA A 136 -26.33 18.11 -7.94
C ALA A 136 -25.27 17.02 -7.79
N ARG A 137 -25.14 16.13 -8.78
CA ARG A 137 -24.04 15.16 -8.89
C ARG A 137 -22.75 15.99 -8.91
N SER A 138 -22.20 16.17 -7.72
CA SER A 138 -21.01 16.96 -7.49
C SER A 138 -19.86 16.31 -8.27
N LEU A 139 -19.04 17.17 -8.87
CA LEU A 139 -17.81 16.83 -9.57
C LEU A 139 -17.05 15.74 -8.78
N SER A 140 -16.69 14.66 -9.49
CA SER A 140 -16.62 13.29 -8.97
C SER A 140 -15.52 13.04 -7.92
N THR A 141 -15.83 13.23 -6.64
CA THR A 141 -14.97 12.74 -5.55
C THR A 141 -14.85 11.22 -5.64
N LYS A 142 -13.62 10.72 -5.70
CA LYS A 142 -13.31 9.28 -5.81
C LYS A 142 -13.06 8.72 -4.42
N GLN A 143 -13.86 7.76 -3.99
CA GLN A 143 -13.64 7.10 -2.71
C GLN A 143 -12.56 6.02 -2.84
N ILE A 144 -11.53 6.12 -1.99
CA ILE A 144 -10.39 5.20 -1.95
C ILE A 144 -10.34 4.57 -0.55
N VAL A 145 -10.35 3.24 -0.47
CA VAL A 145 -10.30 2.52 0.81
C VAL A 145 -8.95 1.82 0.97
N CYS A 146 -8.23 2.19 2.02
CA CYS A 146 -6.90 1.67 2.32
C CYS A 146 -6.94 0.70 3.51
N ILE A 147 -6.89 -0.61 3.22
CA ILE A 147 -6.87 -1.65 4.26
C ILE A 147 -5.44 -1.81 4.78
N GLY A 148 -5.25 -1.62 6.09
CA GLY A 148 -3.92 -1.53 6.71
C GLY A 148 -3.19 -0.20 6.45
N GLY A 149 -3.91 0.81 5.95
CA GLY A 149 -3.35 2.11 5.57
C GLY A 149 -3.08 3.07 6.73
N GLY A 150 -3.07 2.58 7.97
CA GLY A 150 -3.07 3.41 9.18
C GLY A 150 -1.83 4.29 9.35
N ALA A 151 -0.64 3.82 8.97
CA ALA A 151 0.61 4.56 9.20
C ALA A 151 0.82 5.77 8.25
N GLY A 152 -0.15 6.09 7.38
CA GLY A 152 -0.21 7.32 6.60
C GLY A 152 0.63 7.38 5.32
N ALA A 153 1.32 6.29 4.95
CA ALA A 153 2.09 6.24 3.71
C ALA A 153 1.20 6.40 2.46
N GLU A 154 0.06 5.71 2.43
CA GLU A 154 -0.89 5.79 1.30
C GLU A 154 -1.57 7.15 1.22
N LEU A 155 -1.97 7.72 2.37
CA LEU A 155 -2.53 9.07 2.46
C LEU A 155 -1.59 10.11 1.83
N VAL A 156 -0.33 10.13 2.25
CA VAL A 156 0.67 11.08 1.74
C VAL A 156 0.96 10.83 0.26
N ALA A 157 1.01 9.57 -0.16
CA ALA A 157 1.23 9.21 -1.56
C ALA A 157 0.11 9.67 -2.50
N LEU A 158 -1.15 9.44 -2.11
CA LEU A 158 -2.33 9.92 -2.84
C LEU A 158 -2.37 11.45 -2.90
N GLY A 159 -1.95 12.13 -1.82
CA GLY A 159 -1.73 13.58 -1.83
C GLY A 159 -0.67 14.03 -2.83
N GLY A 160 0.44 13.31 -2.92
CA GLY A 160 1.47 13.54 -3.94
C GLY A 160 0.93 13.37 -5.36
N CYS A 161 0.10 12.36 -5.61
CA CYS A 161 -0.56 12.17 -6.91
C CYS A 161 -1.51 13.33 -7.26
N LEU A 162 -2.34 13.77 -6.31
CA LEU A 162 -3.20 14.94 -6.50
C LEU A 162 -2.39 16.21 -6.82
N HIS A 163 -1.26 16.39 -6.14
CA HIS A 163 -0.33 17.48 -6.44
C HIS A 163 0.20 17.40 -7.89
N MET A 164 0.67 16.22 -8.33
CA MET A 164 1.13 16.03 -9.73
C MET A 164 0.04 16.29 -10.75
N ILE A 165 -1.20 15.85 -10.49
CA ILE A 165 -2.33 16.05 -11.41
C ILE A 165 -2.65 17.55 -11.53
N ALA A 166 -2.70 18.27 -10.41
CA ALA A 166 -2.96 19.71 -10.40
C ALA A 166 -1.88 20.52 -11.15
N HIS A 167 -0.60 20.15 -11.01
CA HIS A 167 0.52 20.86 -11.63
C HIS A 167 0.77 20.44 -13.09
N SER A 168 0.44 19.20 -13.47
CA SER A 168 0.44 18.77 -14.88
C SER A 168 -0.60 19.52 -15.70
N GLY A 169 -1.78 19.79 -15.12
CA GLY A 169 -2.81 20.63 -15.75
C GLY A 169 -2.37 22.08 -15.95
N ALA A 170 -1.55 22.63 -15.04
CA ALA A 170 -1.02 24.00 -15.16
C ALA A 170 -0.01 24.17 -16.30
N ASN A 171 0.75 23.11 -16.64
CA ASN A 171 1.74 23.11 -17.73
C ASN A 171 1.13 22.90 -19.13
N LEU A 172 -0.11 22.39 -19.22
CA LEU A 172 -0.82 22.16 -20.50
C LEU A 172 -1.62 23.37 -21.00
N ASN A 173 -1.59 24.51 -20.30
CA ASN A 173 -2.19 25.77 -20.73
C ASN A 173 -1.56 26.38 -22.01
N ASN A 174 -0.59 25.70 -22.64
CA ASN A 174 0.00 26.05 -23.93
C ASN A 174 -0.56 25.23 -25.11
N VAL A 175 -1.55 24.35 -24.90
CA VAL A 175 -2.19 23.59 -25.99
C VAL A 175 -3.70 23.83 -25.98
N ASP A 176 -4.13 24.59 -26.99
CA ASP A 176 -5.49 24.86 -27.46
C ASP A 176 -6.57 25.29 -26.41
N PRO A 177 -6.94 26.58 -26.32
CA PRO A 177 -7.89 27.11 -25.35
C PRO A 177 -9.34 26.58 -25.48
N GLU A 178 -9.72 26.03 -26.63
CA GLU A 178 -11.13 25.71 -26.91
C GLU A 178 -11.58 24.36 -26.33
N HIS A 179 -10.66 23.45 -25.93
CA HIS A 179 -11.04 22.11 -25.48
C HIS A 179 -10.71 21.78 -23.99
N ASN A 180 -9.93 22.62 -23.30
CA ASN A 180 -9.40 22.36 -21.95
C ASN A 180 -10.19 22.98 -20.78
N SER A 181 -11.27 23.72 -21.04
CA SER A 181 -11.87 24.64 -20.08
C SER A 181 -12.93 24.05 -19.12
N LYS A 182 -13.03 22.72 -18.93
CA LYS A 182 -14.14 22.14 -18.11
C LYS A 182 -13.82 20.98 -17.17
N ARG A 183 -12.59 20.47 -17.05
CA ARG A 183 -12.30 19.42 -16.05
C ARG A 183 -11.77 20.04 -14.76
N SER A 184 -12.60 20.08 -13.73
CA SER A 184 -12.14 20.32 -12.36
C SER A 184 -11.11 19.25 -11.98
N PRO A 185 -10.06 19.61 -11.22
CA PRO A 185 -9.12 18.61 -10.71
C PRO A 185 -9.85 17.55 -9.88
N PRO A 186 -9.39 16.28 -9.88
CA PRO A 186 -10.01 15.23 -9.10
C PRO A 186 -9.88 15.53 -7.60
N SER A 187 -10.87 15.07 -6.84
CA SER A 187 -10.84 15.05 -5.36
C SER A 187 -10.91 13.60 -4.88
N PHE A 188 -10.18 13.29 -3.81
CA PHE A 188 -10.19 11.96 -3.19
C PHE A 188 -10.87 11.99 -1.82
N ALA A 189 -11.70 10.98 -1.56
CA ALA A 189 -12.21 10.67 -0.23
C ALA A 189 -11.52 9.39 0.26
N ILE A 190 -10.50 9.56 1.11
CA ILE A 190 -9.66 8.46 1.58
C ILE A 190 -10.25 7.92 2.88
N LYS A 191 -10.56 6.63 2.92
CA LYS A 191 -10.94 5.90 4.12
C LYS A 191 -9.84 4.91 4.47
N ALA A 192 -9.14 5.15 5.58
CA ALA A 192 -8.15 4.21 6.09
C ALA A 192 -8.78 3.29 7.14
N ILE A 193 -8.52 1.99 7.04
CA ILE A 193 -9.00 0.97 7.98
C ILE A 193 -7.80 0.24 8.56
N ASP A 194 -7.67 0.21 9.88
CA ASP A 194 -6.55 -0.46 10.55
C ASP A 194 -6.98 -0.91 11.96
N ILE A 195 -6.40 -2.01 12.46
CA ILE A 195 -6.70 -2.51 13.80
C ILE A 195 -6.08 -1.61 14.89
N ALA A 196 -4.95 -0.96 14.60
CA ALA A 196 -4.27 -0.05 15.51
C ALA A 196 -4.81 1.39 15.43
N GLY A 197 -4.68 2.15 16.52
CA GLY A 197 -5.31 3.47 16.70
C GLY A 197 -4.59 4.63 16.01
N TRP A 198 -4.54 4.65 14.67
CA TRP A 198 -3.77 5.62 13.89
C TRP A 198 -4.41 7.01 13.69
N SER A 199 -5.60 7.27 14.25
CA SER A 199 -6.37 8.50 14.01
C SER A 199 -5.53 9.78 14.19
N THR A 200 -4.72 9.87 15.24
CA THR A 200 -3.87 11.04 15.51
C THR A 200 -2.82 11.23 14.41
N VAL A 201 -2.08 10.18 14.06
CA VAL A 201 -1.05 10.21 13.01
C VAL A 201 -1.65 10.65 11.68
N LEU A 202 -2.78 10.07 11.27
CA LEU A 202 -3.43 10.40 10.00
C LEU A 202 -3.98 11.83 9.98
N LYS A 203 -4.59 12.31 11.08
CA LYS A 203 -5.09 13.69 11.19
C LYS A 203 -3.96 14.72 11.15
N GLU A 204 -2.84 14.47 11.85
CA GLU A 204 -1.68 15.36 11.84
C GLU A 204 -1.05 15.42 10.43
N LEU A 205 -0.91 14.28 9.74
CA LEU A 205 -0.42 14.23 8.36
C LEU A 205 -1.37 14.94 7.38
N HIS A 206 -2.68 14.68 7.46
CA HIS A 206 -3.68 15.34 6.62
C HIS A 206 -3.71 16.85 6.82
N SER A 207 -3.61 17.30 8.08
CA SER A 207 -3.49 18.73 8.40
C SER A 207 -2.22 19.34 7.78
N CYS A 208 -1.08 18.64 7.83
CA CYS A 208 0.16 19.13 7.23
C CYS A 208 0.13 19.10 5.69
N MET A 209 -0.65 18.20 5.07
CA MET A 209 -0.86 18.16 3.62
C MET A 209 -1.68 19.34 3.10
N THR A 210 -2.64 19.80 3.90
CA THR A 210 -3.66 20.77 3.49
C THR A 210 -3.44 22.18 4.04
N ALA A 211 -2.46 22.37 4.91
CA ALA A 211 -2.01 23.66 5.42
C ALA A 211 -0.60 24.00 4.92
N ALA A 212 -0.31 25.30 4.76
CA ALA A 212 1.04 25.75 4.46
C ALA A 212 1.98 25.40 5.62
N PRO A 213 3.20 24.88 5.34
CA PRO A 213 4.11 24.49 6.41
C PRO A 213 4.58 25.71 7.22
N PRO A 214 5.01 25.49 8.48
CA PRO A 214 5.59 26.56 9.28
C PRO A 214 6.81 27.16 8.57
N ILE A 215 6.86 28.48 8.48
CA ILE A 215 7.97 29.23 7.89
C ILE A 215 8.52 30.22 8.92
N SER A 216 9.84 30.46 8.86
CA SER A 216 10.50 31.41 9.76
C SER A 216 10.07 32.84 9.48
N ASP A 217 9.96 33.66 10.53
CA ASP A 217 9.70 35.10 10.40
C ASP A 217 10.76 35.81 9.56
N TYR A 218 11.99 35.28 9.57
CA TYR A 218 13.14 35.79 8.82
C TYR A 218 13.24 35.26 7.38
N SER A 219 12.30 34.42 6.93
CA SER A 219 12.30 33.94 5.54
C SER A 219 12.09 35.07 4.54
N SER A 220 12.74 34.96 3.38
CA SER A 220 12.65 35.96 2.31
C SER A 220 11.20 36.15 1.83
N SER A 221 10.88 37.31 1.26
CA SER A 221 9.54 37.56 0.69
C SER A 221 9.15 36.49 -0.34
N ALA A 222 10.11 36.06 -1.16
CA ALA A 222 9.88 35.01 -2.15
C ALA A 222 9.55 33.65 -1.50
N ALA A 223 10.23 33.28 -0.41
CA ALA A 223 9.94 32.04 0.32
C ALA A 223 8.58 32.09 1.01
N LYS A 224 8.16 33.25 1.52
CA LYS A 224 6.82 33.45 2.11
C LYS A 224 5.72 33.32 1.05
N VAL A 225 5.93 33.86 -0.15
CA VAL A 225 4.98 33.73 -1.27
C VAL A 225 4.88 32.30 -1.79
N ALA A 226 6.01 31.58 -1.85
CA ALA A 226 6.04 30.18 -2.27
C ALA A 226 5.54 29.19 -1.20
N ASN A 227 5.24 29.66 0.03
CA ASN A 227 4.81 28.81 1.13
C ASN A 227 3.34 28.39 0.95
N ALA A 228 3.14 27.28 0.26
CA ALA A 228 1.82 26.73 -0.02
C ALA A 228 1.65 25.33 0.59
N ALA A 229 0.39 24.95 0.82
CA ALA A 229 0.03 23.57 1.14
C ALA A 229 0.36 22.63 -0.04
N LEU A 230 0.55 21.33 0.24
CA LEU A 230 0.78 20.33 -0.80
C LEU A 230 -0.43 20.25 -1.75
N ILE A 231 -1.63 20.27 -1.18
CA ILE A 231 -2.92 20.20 -1.88
C ILE A 231 -3.97 21.10 -1.22
N SER A 232 -5.02 21.46 -1.95
CA SER A 232 -6.19 22.16 -1.40
C SER A 232 -6.95 21.25 -0.40
N PRO A 233 -7.48 21.79 0.71
CA PRO A 233 -8.36 21.04 1.62
C PRO A 233 -9.55 20.36 0.92
N ALA A 234 -10.06 20.96 -0.16
CA ALA A 234 -11.17 20.39 -0.94
C ALA A 234 -10.75 19.21 -1.84
N ALA A 235 -9.45 19.04 -2.09
CA ALA A 235 -8.94 17.98 -2.96
C ALA A 235 -8.84 16.63 -2.25
N CYS A 236 -8.79 16.59 -0.92
CA CYS A 236 -8.63 15.36 -0.16
C CYS A 236 -9.36 15.41 1.17
N THR A 237 -10.35 14.52 1.35
CA THR A 237 -10.96 14.24 2.65
C THR A 237 -10.42 12.94 3.22
N LEU A 238 -10.40 12.82 4.54
CA LEU A 238 -9.86 11.68 5.27
C LEU A 238 -10.90 11.19 6.29
N ASP A 239 -11.17 9.90 6.27
CA ASP A 239 -11.88 9.16 7.30
C ASP A 239 -10.99 8.01 7.82
N PHE A 240 -11.13 7.67 9.09
CA PHE A 240 -10.38 6.59 9.72
C PHE A 240 -11.27 5.70 10.57
N MET A 241 -11.23 4.39 10.29
CA MET A 241 -11.95 3.37 11.04
C MET A 241 -10.94 2.46 11.74
N GLN A 242 -10.90 2.53 13.07
CA GLN A 242 -10.11 1.58 13.86
C GLN A 242 -10.88 0.28 14.02
N GLN A 243 -10.57 -0.72 13.21
CA GLN A 243 -11.31 -1.99 13.18
C GLN A 243 -10.44 -3.12 12.63
N ASP A 244 -10.62 -4.32 13.19
CA ASP A 244 -10.10 -5.54 12.56
C ASP A 244 -10.95 -5.89 11.34
N VAL A 245 -10.37 -5.72 10.15
CA VAL A 245 -11.04 -5.95 8.87
C VAL A 245 -11.51 -7.39 8.69
N LEU A 246 -10.83 -8.37 9.31
CA LEU A 246 -11.22 -9.78 9.22
C LEU A 246 -12.45 -10.13 10.07
N ASN A 247 -12.80 -9.25 11.01
CA ASN A 247 -13.91 -9.43 11.96
C ASN A 247 -14.96 -8.30 11.85
N MET A 248 -15.02 -7.62 10.70
CA MET A 248 -16.05 -6.61 10.43
C MET A 248 -17.43 -7.25 10.21
N ARG A 249 -18.48 -6.56 10.67
CA ARG A 249 -19.86 -6.95 10.37
C ARG A 249 -20.17 -6.59 8.91
N ASN A 250 -21.08 -7.35 8.28
CA ASN A 250 -21.48 -7.10 6.89
C ASN A 250 -22.00 -5.67 6.65
N GLU A 251 -22.69 -5.08 7.62
CA GLU A 251 -23.17 -3.69 7.57
C GLU A 251 -22.02 -2.68 7.52
N ASP A 252 -20.97 -2.91 8.31
CA ASP A 252 -19.79 -2.06 8.37
C ASP A 252 -18.95 -2.20 7.09
N LEU A 253 -18.87 -3.41 6.52
CA LEU A 253 -18.27 -3.66 5.21
C LEU A 253 -19.04 -2.96 4.08
N ALA A 254 -20.37 -3.06 4.05
CA ALA A 254 -21.17 -2.37 3.04
C ALA A 254 -20.97 -0.85 3.11
N THR A 255 -21.13 -0.27 4.30
CA THR A 255 -20.90 1.16 4.53
C THR A 255 -19.45 1.58 4.24
N GLY A 256 -18.51 0.66 4.45
CA GLY A 256 -17.08 0.85 4.23
C GLY A 256 -16.71 1.00 2.75
N PHE A 257 -17.26 0.11 1.92
CA PHE A 257 -16.67 -0.23 0.62
C PHE A 257 -17.60 0.00 -0.60
N THR A 258 -18.91 0.16 -0.42
CA THR A 258 -19.86 0.21 -1.57
C THR A 258 -19.54 1.30 -2.60
N ASP A 259 -19.10 2.48 -2.16
CA ASP A 259 -18.80 3.59 -3.07
C ASP A 259 -17.32 3.62 -3.50
N ALA A 260 -16.51 2.63 -3.08
CA ALA A 260 -15.09 2.63 -3.33
C ALA A 260 -14.79 2.33 -4.80
N VAL A 261 -14.01 3.22 -5.43
CA VAL A 261 -13.51 3.02 -6.80
C VAL A 261 -12.11 2.41 -6.83
N LEU A 262 -11.41 2.48 -5.70
CA LEU A 262 -10.11 1.85 -5.49
C LEU A 262 -10.05 1.31 -4.06
N VAL A 263 -9.74 0.02 -3.93
CA VAL A 263 -9.37 -0.62 -2.67
C VAL A 263 -7.90 -1.01 -2.72
N THR A 264 -7.15 -0.73 -1.67
CA THR A 264 -5.72 -1.04 -1.59
C THR A 264 -5.39 -1.95 -0.41
N LEU A 265 -4.44 -2.84 -0.64
CA LEU A 265 -3.78 -3.68 0.36
C LEU A 265 -2.28 -3.55 0.16
N MET A 266 -1.63 -2.71 0.97
CA MET A 266 -0.22 -2.34 0.81
C MET A 266 0.65 -2.95 1.93
N PHE A 267 1.29 -4.08 1.64
CA PHE A 267 2.05 -4.92 2.60
C PHE A 267 1.18 -5.42 3.75
N THR A 268 -0.05 -5.82 3.40
CA THR A 268 -1.08 -6.22 4.36
C THR A 268 -1.65 -7.60 4.05
N LEU A 269 -1.81 -7.96 2.77
CA LEU A 269 -2.53 -9.18 2.39
C LEU A 269 -1.85 -10.45 2.91
N ASN A 270 -0.52 -10.52 2.87
CA ASN A 270 0.22 -11.66 3.44
C ASN A 270 -0.01 -11.82 4.96
N GLU A 271 -0.08 -10.72 5.71
CA GLU A 271 -0.35 -10.76 7.16
C GLU A 271 -1.80 -11.18 7.45
N LEU A 272 -2.77 -10.76 6.62
CA LEU A 272 -4.16 -11.20 6.73
C LEU A 272 -4.27 -12.72 6.52
N TYR A 273 -3.67 -13.25 5.44
CA TYR A 273 -3.67 -14.69 5.19
C TYR A 273 -2.95 -15.49 6.28
N SER A 274 -1.85 -14.95 6.81
CA SER A 274 -1.11 -15.56 7.93
C SER A 274 -1.95 -15.59 9.22
N THR A 275 -2.84 -14.62 9.39
CA THR A 275 -3.78 -14.55 10.52
C THR A 275 -4.94 -15.53 10.33
N SER A 276 -5.59 -15.51 9.17
CA SER A 276 -6.69 -16.41 8.85
C SER A 276 -6.93 -16.49 7.34
N ILE A 277 -6.67 -17.66 6.76
CA ILE A 277 -6.94 -17.91 5.34
C ILE A 277 -8.44 -17.74 5.04
N SER A 278 -9.30 -18.39 5.84
CA SER A 278 -10.75 -18.36 5.64
C SER A 278 -11.34 -16.95 5.74
N SER A 279 -10.96 -16.19 6.77
CA SER A 279 -11.50 -14.83 6.96
C SER A 279 -10.99 -13.87 5.88
N THR A 280 -9.74 -14.04 5.43
CA THR A 280 -9.19 -13.25 4.32
C THR A 280 -9.88 -13.58 3.01
N THR A 281 -10.12 -14.87 2.70
CA THR A 281 -10.91 -15.29 1.54
C THR A 281 -12.33 -14.73 1.61
N ASN A 282 -12.99 -14.78 2.76
CA ASN A 282 -14.32 -14.21 2.95
C ASN A 282 -14.35 -12.69 2.74
N LEU A 283 -13.32 -11.96 3.20
CA LEU A 283 -13.18 -10.53 2.94
C LEU A 283 -13.10 -10.26 1.42
N LEU A 284 -12.25 -10.97 0.69
CA LEU A 284 -12.10 -10.81 -0.77
C LEU A 284 -13.39 -11.15 -1.54
N LEU A 285 -14.10 -12.20 -1.13
CA LEU A 285 -15.41 -12.53 -1.68
C LEU A 285 -16.45 -11.45 -1.34
N SER A 286 -16.40 -10.87 -0.15
CA SER A 286 -17.27 -9.75 0.23
C SER A 286 -16.99 -8.50 -0.64
N LEU A 287 -15.72 -8.18 -0.91
CA LEU A 287 -15.36 -7.10 -1.84
C LEU A 287 -15.92 -7.35 -3.25
N THR A 288 -15.95 -8.60 -3.71
CA THR A 288 -16.58 -8.96 -5.00
C THR A 288 -18.06 -8.59 -5.04
N MET A 289 -18.77 -8.79 -3.93
CA MET A 289 -20.19 -8.48 -3.82
C MET A 289 -20.48 -6.99 -3.62
N LEU A 290 -19.55 -6.25 -3.00
CA LEU A 290 -19.76 -4.86 -2.59
C LEU A 290 -19.28 -3.83 -3.61
N LEU A 291 -18.21 -4.12 -4.34
CA LEU A 291 -17.60 -3.17 -5.27
C LEU A 291 -18.38 -3.11 -6.59
N ALA A 292 -18.60 -1.90 -7.08
CA ALA A 292 -19.23 -1.67 -8.38
C ALA A 292 -18.31 -2.11 -9.55
N PRO A 293 -18.88 -2.51 -10.69
CA PRO A 293 -18.13 -2.71 -11.93
C PRO A 293 -17.24 -1.50 -12.26
N GLY A 294 -16.01 -1.78 -12.68
CA GLY A 294 -14.96 -0.79 -12.93
C GLY A 294 -14.09 -0.46 -11.70
N ALA A 295 -14.51 -0.78 -10.48
CA ALA A 295 -13.69 -0.58 -9.29
C ALA A 295 -12.39 -1.41 -9.34
N LEU A 296 -11.32 -0.85 -8.78
CA LEU A 296 -10.00 -1.45 -8.78
C LEU A 296 -9.64 -2.04 -7.41
N LEU A 297 -8.98 -3.19 -7.42
CA LEU A 297 -8.30 -3.76 -6.26
C LEU A 297 -6.79 -3.80 -6.54
N LEU A 298 -6.04 -2.99 -5.81
CA LEU A 298 -4.58 -2.95 -5.88
C LEU A 298 -3.97 -3.67 -4.68
N VAL A 299 -3.18 -4.70 -4.96
CA VAL A 299 -2.39 -5.42 -3.95
C VAL A 299 -0.92 -5.17 -4.23
N VAL A 300 -0.20 -4.66 -3.24
CA VAL A 300 1.26 -4.56 -3.25
C VAL A 300 1.79 -5.26 -2.02
N ASP A 301 2.75 -6.16 -2.16
CA ASP A 301 3.31 -6.89 -1.01
C ASP A 301 4.79 -7.21 -1.21
N SER A 302 5.42 -7.84 -0.21
CA SER A 302 6.79 -8.33 -0.32
C SER A 302 6.85 -9.49 -1.31
N PRO A 303 7.83 -9.59 -2.23
CA PRO A 303 7.95 -10.71 -3.14
C PRO A 303 8.67 -11.91 -2.51
N GLY A 304 8.56 -13.07 -3.16
CA GLY A 304 9.37 -14.26 -2.86
C GLY A 304 8.90 -15.03 -1.62
N SER A 305 9.84 -15.51 -0.80
CA SER A 305 9.53 -16.35 0.37
C SER A 305 8.76 -15.62 1.48
N TYR A 306 8.66 -14.29 1.41
CA TYR A 306 7.86 -13.48 2.32
C TYR A 306 6.37 -13.45 1.94
N SER A 307 6.01 -13.94 0.75
CA SER A 307 4.64 -14.00 0.25
C SER A 307 4.20 -15.43 0.02
N THR A 308 4.32 -16.27 1.04
CA THR A 308 3.88 -17.66 0.98
C THR A 308 2.96 -17.99 2.14
N ILE A 309 1.99 -18.84 1.86
CA ILE A 309 0.95 -19.26 2.79
C ILE A 309 1.08 -20.77 2.96
N ASN A 310 1.04 -21.22 4.21
CA ASN A 310 1.08 -22.65 4.52
C ASN A 310 -0.36 -23.16 4.64
N ILE A 311 -0.75 -24.09 3.76
CA ILE A 311 -2.07 -24.72 3.76
C ILE A 311 -1.91 -26.16 4.25
N GLY A 312 -2.74 -26.54 5.23
CA GLY A 312 -2.64 -27.81 5.97
C GLY A 312 -1.74 -27.64 7.18
N GLY A 313 -2.33 -27.22 8.31
CA GLY A 313 -1.65 -27.16 9.60
C GLY A 313 -1.73 -28.51 10.31
N THR A 314 -0.62 -28.91 10.92
CA THR A 314 -0.37 -29.81 12.08
C THR A 314 -1.58 -30.37 12.86
N SER A 315 -2.60 -30.92 12.21
CA SER A 315 -3.59 -31.76 12.85
C SER A 315 -2.88 -33.07 13.18
N SER A 316 -2.77 -33.34 14.48
CA SER A 316 -2.36 -34.61 15.09
C SER A 316 -3.35 -35.72 14.74
N THR A 317 -3.42 -36.07 13.46
CA THR A 317 -4.15 -37.21 12.93
C THR A 317 -3.30 -37.78 11.80
N ASP A 318 -2.37 -38.67 12.19
CA ASP A 318 -1.80 -39.84 11.49
C ASP A 318 -1.58 -39.89 9.96
N ASP A 319 -1.74 -38.80 9.23
CA ASP A 319 -1.41 -38.75 7.80
C ASP A 319 -0.32 -37.71 7.59
N GLY A 320 0.90 -38.19 7.34
CA GLY A 320 2.16 -37.43 7.30
C GLY A 320 2.29 -36.41 6.17
N GLY A 321 1.23 -35.63 5.90
CA GLY A 321 1.23 -34.55 4.94
C GLY A 321 2.06 -33.37 5.45
N THR A 322 3.21 -33.14 4.81
CA THR A 322 3.97 -31.90 5.01
C THR A 322 3.11 -30.69 4.64
N PRO A 323 3.13 -29.59 5.42
CA PRO A 323 2.40 -28.38 5.10
C PRO A 323 2.79 -27.92 3.70
N ARG A 324 1.80 -27.74 2.82
CA ARG A 324 2.06 -27.29 1.45
C ARG A 324 2.09 -25.77 1.44
N THR A 325 3.21 -25.24 0.98
CA THR A 325 3.45 -23.80 0.86
C THR A 325 3.04 -23.32 -0.52
N TYR A 326 2.14 -22.34 -0.58
CA TYR A 326 1.66 -21.73 -1.82
C TYR A 326 2.02 -20.25 -1.87
N PRO A 327 2.35 -19.68 -3.06
CA PRO A 327 2.48 -18.24 -3.21
C PRO A 327 1.16 -17.53 -2.85
N MET A 328 1.24 -16.40 -2.15
CA MET A 328 0.07 -15.61 -1.75
C MET A 328 -0.81 -15.24 -2.97
N GLN A 329 -0.17 -14.85 -4.07
CA GLN A 329 -0.83 -14.56 -5.34
C GLN A 329 -1.69 -15.72 -5.84
N TRP A 330 -1.28 -16.98 -5.62
CA TRP A 330 -2.06 -18.13 -6.08
C TRP A 330 -3.43 -18.17 -5.37
N LEU A 331 -3.47 -17.92 -4.06
CA LEU A 331 -4.72 -17.85 -3.31
C LEU A 331 -5.56 -16.63 -3.70
N LEU A 332 -4.92 -15.49 -3.98
CA LEU A 332 -5.58 -14.29 -4.46
C LEU A 332 -6.25 -14.53 -5.82
N ASP A 333 -5.50 -15.04 -6.80
CA ASP A 333 -6.00 -15.37 -8.15
C ASP A 333 -7.11 -16.44 -8.08
N HIS A 334 -6.93 -17.49 -7.28
CA HIS A 334 -7.95 -18.52 -7.09
C HIS A 334 -9.25 -17.96 -6.48
N THR A 335 -9.13 -17.04 -5.52
CA THR A 335 -10.31 -16.43 -4.89
C THR A 335 -11.06 -15.51 -5.87
N LEU A 336 -10.34 -14.62 -6.55
CA LEU A 336 -10.95 -13.57 -7.38
C LEU A 336 -11.33 -14.04 -8.80
N LEU A 337 -10.57 -14.95 -9.40
CA LEU A 337 -10.74 -15.33 -10.81
C LEU A 337 -11.48 -16.66 -10.97
N GLU A 338 -11.35 -17.59 -10.02
CA GLU A 338 -11.96 -18.92 -10.10
C GLU A 338 -13.17 -19.06 -9.16
N SER A 339 -12.97 -18.85 -7.85
CA SER A 339 -14.00 -19.06 -6.83
C SER A 339 -15.15 -18.06 -6.92
N ALA A 340 -14.83 -16.78 -7.16
CA ALA A 340 -15.82 -15.74 -7.39
C ALA A 340 -16.68 -15.98 -8.64
N ALA A 341 -16.18 -16.74 -9.62
CA ALA A 341 -16.98 -17.14 -10.77
C ALA A 341 -17.99 -18.23 -10.35
N THR A 342 -17.57 -19.24 -9.58
CA THR A 342 -18.39 -20.41 -9.24
C THR A 342 -19.41 -20.16 -8.11
N GLY A 343 -20.42 -19.30 -8.34
CA GLY A 343 -21.56 -19.17 -7.44
C GLY A 343 -22.42 -20.45 -7.44
N THR A 344 -22.20 -21.36 -6.49
CA THR A 344 -23.06 -22.49 -5.99
C THR A 344 -23.80 -23.42 -6.97
N SER A 345 -23.79 -23.21 -8.29
CA SER A 345 -24.47 -24.03 -9.28
C SER A 345 -23.44 -24.54 -10.29
N LYS A 346 -23.23 -25.86 -10.29
CA LYS A 346 -22.35 -26.56 -11.25
C LYS A 346 -22.79 -26.43 -12.73
N ASN A 347 -23.90 -25.73 -13.02
CA ASN A 347 -24.53 -25.68 -14.34
C ASN A 347 -24.81 -24.26 -14.89
N ALA A 348 -24.28 -23.20 -14.29
CA ALA A 348 -24.33 -21.87 -14.92
C ALA A 348 -22.93 -21.55 -15.47
N SER A 349 -22.87 -21.00 -16.69
CA SER A 349 -21.69 -20.31 -17.22
C SER A 349 -21.40 -19.12 -16.31
N ALA A 350 -20.69 -19.39 -15.23
CA ALA A 350 -20.31 -18.45 -14.20
C ALA A 350 -19.61 -17.25 -14.84
N GLU A 351 -20.29 -16.12 -14.89
CA GLU A 351 -19.73 -14.88 -15.41
C GLU A 351 -18.53 -14.48 -14.55
N ARG A 352 -17.42 -14.15 -15.21
CA ARG A 352 -16.20 -13.69 -14.53
C ARG A 352 -16.53 -12.42 -13.77
N GLN A 353 -16.23 -12.39 -12.47
CA GLN A 353 -16.48 -11.22 -11.62
C GLN A 353 -15.29 -10.25 -11.58
N TRP A 354 -14.10 -10.72 -11.91
CA TRP A 354 -12.88 -9.93 -11.92
C TRP A 354 -12.05 -10.22 -13.17
N GLU A 355 -11.29 -9.22 -13.59
CA GLU A 355 -10.19 -9.39 -14.53
C GLU A 355 -8.87 -8.89 -13.91
N LYS A 356 -7.77 -9.56 -14.24
CA LYS A 356 -6.43 -9.16 -13.82
C LYS A 356 -5.85 -8.21 -14.87
N LEU A 357 -5.54 -6.98 -14.47
CA LEU A 357 -5.03 -5.93 -15.35
C LEU A 357 -3.51 -5.90 -15.41
N GLU A 358 -2.85 -6.09 -14.26
CA GLU A 358 -1.41 -5.99 -14.16
C GLU A 358 -0.86 -6.93 -13.08
N THR A 359 0.31 -7.52 -13.36
CA THR A 359 1.03 -8.39 -12.43
C THR A 359 2.52 -8.08 -12.54
N LYS A 360 3.17 -7.92 -11.39
CA LYS A 360 4.62 -7.78 -11.28
C LYS A 360 5.09 -8.62 -10.12
N GLU A 361 5.82 -9.68 -10.42
CA GLU A 361 6.25 -10.67 -9.44
C GLU A 361 7.33 -10.13 -8.49
N SER A 362 8.11 -9.14 -8.93
CA SER A 362 9.18 -8.52 -8.14
C SER A 362 9.77 -7.30 -8.85
N GLU A 363 9.57 -6.12 -8.30
CA GLU A 363 10.12 -4.84 -8.77
C GLU A 363 10.90 -4.14 -7.64
N TRP A 364 11.90 -3.34 -8.02
CA TRP A 364 12.65 -2.48 -7.10
C TRP A 364 12.31 -1.02 -7.35
N PHE A 365 11.81 -0.34 -6.31
CA PHE A 365 11.82 1.12 -6.24
C PHE A 365 13.13 1.57 -5.60
N ARG A 366 13.94 2.27 -6.40
CA ARG A 366 15.26 2.78 -5.99
C ARG A 366 15.17 4.25 -5.63
N LEU A 367 15.68 4.62 -4.47
CA LEU A 367 15.72 6.01 -4.02
C LEU A 367 16.90 6.76 -4.63
N SER A 368 16.70 8.05 -4.89
CA SER A 368 17.81 8.93 -5.25
C SER A 368 18.66 9.27 -4.04
N ASN A 369 19.98 9.27 -4.21
CA ASN A 369 20.96 9.72 -3.21
C ASN A 369 20.89 11.23 -2.92
N GLU A 370 20.10 11.99 -3.69
CA GLU A 370 19.88 13.42 -3.48
C GLU A 370 18.85 13.70 -2.38
N LEU A 371 18.00 12.73 -2.05
CA LEU A 371 16.99 12.86 -1.01
C LEU A 371 17.64 13.01 0.36
N ARG A 372 17.01 13.81 1.22
CA ARG A 372 17.47 14.08 2.58
C ARG A 372 16.34 13.84 3.56
N TYR A 373 16.63 13.05 4.59
CA TYR A 373 15.71 12.80 5.69
C TYR A 373 16.51 12.53 6.98
N PRO A 374 15.97 12.83 8.18
CA PRO A 374 16.74 12.70 9.42
C PRO A 374 17.18 11.26 9.77
N VAL A 375 16.57 10.25 9.14
CA VAL A 375 16.91 8.84 9.30
C VAL A 375 17.14 8.19 7.95
N GLY A 376 17.85 7.06 7.94
CA GLY A 376 18.16 6.32 6.72
C GLY A 376 16.90 5.95 5.93
N LEU A 377 16.92 6.29 4.64
CA LEU A 377 15.93 5.86 3.67
C LEU A 377 16.37 4.55 3.02
N GLU A 378 15.41 3.72 2.60
CA GLU A 378 15.64 2.34 2.15
C GLU A 378 14.90 2.06 0.84
N ASP A 379 15.59 1.43 -0.12
CA ASP A 379 14.98 0.93 -1.36
C ASP A 379 13.85 -0.05 -1.02
N MET A 380 12.78 -0.03 -1.80
CA MET A 380 11.62 -0.91 -1.58
C MET A 380 11.54 -1.95 -2.69
N ARG A 381 11.57 -3.23 -2.32
CA ARG A 381 11.23 -4.32 -3.24
C ARG A 381 9.79 -4.75 -3.02
N TYR A 382 9.02 -4.91 -4.09
CA TYR A 382 7.60 -5.25 -4.00
C TYR A 382 7.16 -6.16 -5.15
N GLN A 383 6.06 -6.89 -4.95
CA GLN A 383 5.23 -7.41 -6.01
C GLN A 383 3.95 -6.57 -6.11
N LEU A 384 3.31 -6.55 -7.28
CA LEU A 384 2.09 -5.79 -7.54
C LEU A 384 1.09 -6.65 -8.31
N HIS A 385 -0.16 -6.65 -7.87
CA HIS A 385 -1.28 -7.29 -8.56
C HIS A 385 -2.46 -6.32 -8.61
N LEU A 386 -2.95 -6.02 -9.81
CA LEU A 386 -4.08 -5.13 -10.03
C LEU A 386 -5.23 -5.88 -10.68
N TYR A 387 -6.41 -5.76 -10.10
CA TYR A 387 -7.64 -6.36 -10.61
C TYR A 387 -8.72 -5.29 -10.81
N ARG A 388 -9.62 -5.54 -11.75
CA ARG A 388 -10.81 -4.72 -11.99
C ARG A 388 -12.07 -5.57 -11.85
N ARG A 389 -13.05 -5.04 -11.14
CA ARG A 389 -14.38 -5.63 -11.01
C ARG A 389 -15.10 -5.52 -12.35
N LEU A 390 -15.65 -6.63 -12.84
CA LEU A 390 -16.40 -6.72 -14.10
C LEU A 390 -17.87 -6.38 -13.97
#